data_AF-A0A7W4I2C6-F1
#
_entry.id   AF-A0A7W4I2C6-F1
#
_cell.length_a   1.000
_cell.length_b   1.000
_cell.length_c   1.000
_cell.angle_alpha   90.00
_cell.angle_beta   90.00
_cell.angle_gamma   90.00
#
_symmetry.space_group_name_H-M   'P 1'
#
loop_
_entity.id
_entity.type
_entity.pdbx_description
1 polymer ?
#
loop_
_entity_poly.entity_id
_entity_poly.type
_entity_poly.pdbx_seq_one_letter_code
_entity_poly.pdbx_strand_id
1 'polypeptide(L)'
;MINKKFLLSLSPAIALLGLAGQPGFAAELLTKKIMTDSDSTQYLVKTLKNEHSTVAISIAGLSEHKLRAVDETVTLFTTDDETVVFKKTSSQEENGKLVWQGNWVGLNESATQEGNIEQRLLNSATLVRNGDNIAGSFRLAGQLYQLWPLGGNKVAVVKVDESEVNEWHEHEDEQDIEADTPLPAAMNSRACEVPPPYAGDSKPPSIIRVALVTTEQSRKALANTDLNALATLAFSEANQGTRNSNVGIVFDSAGILHADYSERGTFSNMWSEMFTNSGSALSQQIQQYRDKHRAHLVVMLAQTTSSAGTGTNDANKNSAFSVIRYSNLTGTYTFAHEMGHNLGASHDLDQYGGVPKRLPCYRHGYKHESSVAKERWRTIMSYGCKSGSCGRLNMFSNPRMSFQGIPVGSEQYEDNARRLNERREEVASFYPWM
;
A
#
# COMPACT_ATOMS: atom_id res chain seq x y z
N MET A 1 -24.29 -48.30 -35.61
CA MET A 1 -23.83 -47.24 -36.53
C MET A 1 -23.84 -45.92 -35.78
N ILE A 2 -22.68 -45.28 -35.75
CA ILE A 2 -22.33 -44.09 -34.98
C ILE A 2 -23.00 -42.87 -35.61
N ASN A 3 -23.59 -41.97 -34.81
CA ASN A 3 -23.67 -40.58 -35.23
C ASN A 3 -23.62 -39.62 -34.02
N LYS A 4 -22.49 -38.92 -33.92
CA LYS A 4 -22.18 -37.89 -32.94
C LYS A 4 -23.06 -36.65 -33.20
N LYS A 5 -23.78 -36.17 -32.19
CA LYS A 5 -24.32 -34.80 -32.19
C LYS A 5 -23.24 -33.86 -31.64
N PHE A 6 -22.74 -32.98 -32.51
CA PHE A 6 -21.97 -31.80 -32.13
C PHE A 6 -22.90 -30.79 -31.45
N LEU A 7 -22.57 -30.38 -30.22
CA LEU A 7 -23.08 -29.17 -29.58
C LEU A 7 -22.12 -28.04 -29.99
N LEU A 8 -22.60 -27.09 -30.80
CA LEU A 8 -21.93 -25.80 -30.98
C LEU A 8 -22.27 -24.90 -29.79
N SER A 9 -21.25 -24.47 -29.05
CA SER A 9 -21.33 -23.37 -28.09
C SER A 9 -21.35 -22.04 -28.85
N LEU A 10 -22.44 -21.27 -28.73
CA LEU A 10 -22.43 -19.85 -29.11
C LEU A 10 -21.74 -19.03 -28.01
N SER A 11 -20.63 -18.37 -28.35
CA SER A 11 -20.10 -17.25 -27.59
C SER A 11 -21.01 -16.02 -27.77
N PRO A 12 -21.33 -15.26 -26.72
CA PRO A 12 -21.99 -13.97 -26.90
C PRO A 12 -20.92 -12.92 -27.26
N ALA A 13 -20.95 -12.46 -28.50
CA ALA A 13 -20.31 -11.21 -28.89
C ALA A 13 -21.11 -10.06 -28.26
N ILE A 14 -20.49 -9.30 -27.35
CA ILE A 14 -21.07 -8.08 -26.81
C ILE A 14 -20.97 -6.99 -27.88
N ALA A 15 -22.14 -6.53 -28.34
CA ALA A 15 -22.28 -5.45 -29.29
C ALA A 15 -21.93 -4.10 -28.63
N LEU A 16 -21.04 -3.34 -29.25
CA LEU A 16 -20.84 -1.91 -28.98
C LEU A 16 -22.13 -1.17 -29.34
N LEU A 17 -22.87 -0.70 -28.33
CA LEU A 17 -23.87 0.35 -28.50
C LEU A 17 -23.14 1.70 -28.43
N GLY A 18 -23.07 2.37 -29.58
CA GLY A 18 -22.50 3.71 -29.71
C GLY A 18 -23.36 4.75 -29.01
N LEU A 19 -22.73 5.52 -28.11
CA LEU A 19 -23.21 6.82 -27.67
C LEU A 19 -22.38 7.88 -28.38
N ALA A 20 -23.03 8.62 -29.28
CA ALA A 20 -22.47 9.81 -29.90
C ALA A 20 -22.84 11.04 -29.05
N GLY A 21 -21.83 11.75 -28.54
CA GLY A 21 -22.01 12.97 -27.74
C GLY A 21 -20.69 13.62 -27.30
N GLN A 22 -19.92 14.16 -28.26
CA GLN A 22 -18.77 15.09 -28.14
C GLN A 22 -17.43 14.55 -27.55
N PRO A 23 -16.26 14.98 -28.08
CA PRO A 23 -15.01 14.23 -28.02
C PRO A 23 -14.13 14.69 -26.85
N GLY A 24 -14.24 14.02 -25.71
CA GLY A 24 -13.11 13.88 -24.81
C GLY A 24 -12.31 12.67 -25.30
N PHE A 25 -11.22 12.87 -26.03
CA PHE A 25 -10.32 11.77 -26.37
C PHE A 25 -9.98 11.03 -25.07
N ALA A 26 -10.34 9.75 -24.97
CA ALA A 26 -9.74 8.89 -23.97
C ALA A 26 -8.24 8.91 -24.26
N ALA A 27 -7.47 9.56 -23.39
CA ALA A 27 -6.03 9.60 -23.54
C ALA A 27 -5.54 8.16 -23.32
N GLU A 28 -5.24 7.46 -24.41
CA GLU A 28 -4.47 6.22 -24.35
C GLU A 28 -3.14 6.55 -23.70
N LEU A 29 -2.97 6.14 -22.45
CA LEU A 29 -1.75 6.42 -21.71
C LEU A 29 -0.69 5.37 -22.00
N LEU A 30 -1.13 4.14 -22.12
CA LEU A 30 -0.30 3.01 -22.48
C LEU A 30 -0.47 2.74 -23.98
N THR A 31 0.61 2.31 -24.62
CA THR A 31 0.62 1.78 -25.98
C THR A 31 1.10 0.34 -25.91
N LYS A 32 0.44 -0.56 -26.64
CA LYS A 32 0.82 -1.98 -26.63
C LYS A 32 2.24 -2.13 -27.19
N LYS A 33 3.11 -2.79 -26.44
CA LYS A 33 4.45 -3.19 -26.90
C LYS A 33 4.65 -4.68 -26.65
N ILE A 34 5.45 -5.31 -27.52
CA ILE A 34 5.95 -6.67 -27.29
C ILE A 34 7.22 -6.53 -26.44
N MET A 35 7.28 -7.28 -25.34
CA MET A 35 8.46 -7.37 -24.50
C MET A 35 9.67 -7.80 -25.33
N THR A 36 10.75 -7.02 -25.30
CA THR A 36 11.98 -7.33 -26.03
C THR A 36 12.98 -8.09 -25.16
N ASP A 37 13.97 -8.73 -25.78
CA ASP A 37 15.08 -9.39 -25.05
C ASP A 37 15.83 -8.42 -24.13
N SER A 38 16.06 -7.18 -24.59
CA SER A 38 16.68 -6.11 -23.78
C SER A 38 15.85 -5.80 -22.53
N ASP A 39 14.54 -5.81 -22.64
CA ASP A 39 13.66 -5.54 -21.50
C ASP A 39 13.62 -6.73 -20.55
N SER A 40 13.65 -7.96 -21.09
CA SER A 40 13.69 -9.20 -20.30
C SER A 40 14.95 -9.37 -19.46
N THR A 41 16.04 -8.75 -19.90
CA THR A 41 17.34 -8.80 -19.25
C THR A 41 17.58 -7.65 -18.28
N GLN A 42 16.68 -6.66 -18.23
CA GLN A 42 16.74 -5.61 -17.21
C GLN A 42 16.61 -6.23 -15.81
N TYR A 43 17.50 -5.81 -14.91
CA TYR A 43 17.56 -6.37 -13.56
C TYR A 43 16.23 -6.22 -12.80
N LEU A 44 15.59 -5.06 -12.89
CA LEU A 44 14.29 -4.81 -12.26
C LEU A 44 13.21 -5.76 -12.77
N VAL A 45 13.07 -5.89 -14.09
CA VAL A 45 12.08 -6.79 -14.71
C VAL A 45 12.31 -8.24 -14.27
N LYS A 46 13.58 -8.67 -14.20
CA LYS A 46 13.94 -10.01 -13.72
C LYS A 46 13.57 -10.22 -12.26
N THR A 47 13.80 -9.22 -11.40
CA THR A 47 13.43 -9.32 -9.99
C THR A 47 11.92 -9.32 -9.81
N LEU A 48 11.19 -8.41 -10.46
CA LEU A 48 9.72 -8.38 -10.43
C LEU A 48 9.11 -9.72 -10.87
N LYS A 49 9.64 -10.33 -11.94
CA LYS A 49 9.22 -11.67 -12.40
C LYS A 49 9.42 -12.78 -11.36
N ASN A 50 10.44 -12.65 -10.51
CA ASN A 50 10.79 -13.66 -9.52
C ASN A 50 10.15 -13.40 -8.15
N GLU A 51 9.41 -12.30 -7.99
CA GLU A 51 8.61 -12.08 -6.79
C GLU A 51 7.49 -13.11 -6.70
N HIS A 52 7.30 -13.70 -5.52
CA HIS A 52 6.28 -14.73 -5.28
C HIS A 52 4.85 -14.25 -5.61
N SER A 53 4.58 -12.96 -5.39
CA SER A 53 3.27 -12.34 -5.65
C SER A 53 3.05 -11.94 -7.11
N THR A 54 4.04 -12.05 -7.99
CA THR A 54 3.87 -11.71 -9.40
C THR A 54 3.16 -12.85 -10.14
N VAL A 55 1.91 -12.61 -10.53
CA VAL A 55 1.13 -13.54 -11.35
C VAL A 55 1.54 -13.44 -12.81
N ALA A 56 1.66 -12.21 -13.30
CA ALA A 56 2.00 -11.93 -14.69
C ALA A 56 2.66 -10.56 -14.81
N ILE A 57 3.47 -10.40 -15.87
CA ILE A 57 4.09 -9.13 -16.23
C ILE A 57 3.96 -8.90 -17.73
N SER A 58 3.59 -7.69 -18.12
CA SER A 58 3.67 -7.21 -19.50
C SER A 58 4.43 -5.89 -19.55
N ILE A 59 4.92 -5.52 -20.73
CA ILE A 59 5.62 -4.24 -20.94
C ILE A 59 4.83 -3.41 -21.92
N ALA A 60 4.51 -2.19 -21.52
CA ALA A 60 3.82 -1.22 -22.35
C ALA A 60 4.74 -0.04 -22.66
N GLY A 61 4.50 0.60 -23.80
CA GLY A 61 5.01 1.93 -24.07
C GLY A 61 4.16 2.99 -23.40
N LEU A 62 4.74 4.14 -23.11
CA LEU A 62 3.98 5.34 -22.75
C LEU A 62 3.64 6.11 -24.02
N SER A 63 2.42 6.65 -24.08
CA SER A 63 1.96 7.52 -25.15
C SER A 63 2.71 8.85 -25.16
N GLU A 64 2.99 9.37 -26.35
CA GLU A 64 3.60 10.70 -26.55
C GLU A 64 2.76 11.83 -25.94
N HIS A 65 1.45 11.61 -25.79
CA HIS A 65 0.53 12.55 -25.16
C HIS A 65 0.87 12.82 -23.69
N LYS A 66 1.48 11.82 -23.02
CA LYS A 66 1.77 11.77 -21.58
C LYS A 66 0.52 11.97 -20.71
N LEU A 67 0.63 11.68 -19.43
CA LEU A 67 -0.44 11.96 -18.46
C LEU A 67 -0.48 13.47 -18.16
N ARG A 68 -1.66 14.08 -18.13
CA ARG A 68 -1.85 15.51 -17.83
C ARG A 68 -2.99 15.71 -16.83
N ALA A 69 -2.92 16.78 -16.04
CA ALA A 69 -3.96 17.10 -15.06
C ALA A 69 -5.35 17.30 -15.71
N VAL A 70 -5.39 17.76 -16.96
CA VAL A 70 -6.62 17.98 -17.73
C VAL A 70 -7.25 16.71 -18.29
N ASP A 71 -6.56 15.57 -18.25
CA ASP A 71 -7.11 14.33 -18.80
C ASP A 71 -8.25 13.83 -17.90
N GLU A 72 -9.48 13.87 -18.40
CA GLU A 72 -10.69 13.43 -17.67
C GLU A 72 -10.84 11.93 -17.65
N THR A 73 -10.24 11.24 -18.61
CA THR A 73 -10.23 9.79 -18.70
C THR A 73 -8.86 9.29 -19.12
N VAL A 74 -8.44 8.18 -18.54
CA VAL A 74 -7.18 7.49 -18.85
C VAL A 74 -7.48 6.05 -19.21
N THR A 75 -6.93 5.60 -20.34
CA THR A 75 -6.99 4.20 -20.75
C THR A 75 -5.70 3.47 -20.38
N LEU A 76 -5.84 2.36 -19.65
CA LEU A 76 -4.79 1.42 -19.26
C LEU A 76 -5.07 0.04 -19.86
N PHE A 77 -4.08 -0.86 -19.77
CA PHE A 77 -4.23 -2.27 -20.14
C PHE A 77 -3.83 -3.19 -18.99
N THR A 78 -4.51 -4.33 -18.87
CA THR A 78 -4.09 -5.42 -17.97
C THR A 78 -2.96 -6.24 -18.61
N THR A 79 -2.40 -7.18 -17.85
CA THR A 79 -1.44 -8.17 -18.38
C THR A 79 -2.05 -9.10 -19.42
N ASP A 80 -3.38 -9.20 -19.44
CA ASP A 80 -4.17 -10.06 -20.32
C ASP A 80 -4.66 -9.27 -21.57
N ASP A 81 -4.07 -8.10 -21.84
CA ASP A 81 -4.41 -7.17 -22.92
C ASP A 81 -5.84 -6.59 -22.87
N GLU A 82 -6.53 -6.70 -21.74
CA GLU A 82 -7.85 -6.09 -21.55
C GLU A 82 -7.71 -4.56 -21.44
N THR A 83 -8.53 -3.82 -22.19
CA THR A 83 -8.54 -2.36 -22.18
C THR A 83 -9.47 -1.84 -21.09
N VAL A 84 -8.97 -0.88 -20.31
CA VAL A 84 -9.64 -0.43 -19.09
C VAL A 84 -9.60 1.09 -19.03
N VAL A 85 -10.77 1.72 -18.90
CA VAL A 85 -10.89 3.18 -18.85
C VAL A 85 -11.21 3.62 -17.43
N PHE A 86 -10.44 4.57 -16.92
CA PHE A 86 -10.69 5.24 -15.64
C PHE A 86 -11.11 6.68 -15.88
N LYS A 87 -12.13 7.16 -15.17
CA LYS A 87 -12.55 8.56 -15.13
C LYS A 87 -11.93 9.23 -13.91
N LYS A 88 -11.37 10.41 -14.12
CA LYS A 88 -10.69 11.21 -13.11
C LYS A 88 -11.66 11.51 -11.96
N THR A 89 -11.14 11.40 -10.74
CA THR A 89 -11.78 11.85 -9.50
C THR A 89 -11.02 13.02 -8.90
N SER A 90 -9.69 13.01 -9.01
CA SER A 90 -8.84 14.11 -8.53
C SER A 90 -7.55 14.17 -9.35
N SER A 91 -6.92 15.34 -9.34
CA SER A 91 -5.54 15.50 -9.81
C SER A 91 -4.87 16.62 -9.04
N GLN A 92 -3.61 16.41 -8.66
CA GLN A 92 -2.77 17.40 -7.99
C GLN A 92 -1.41 17.44 -8.67
N GLU A 93 -0.92 18.65 -8.96
CA GLU A 93 0.43 18.84 -9.50
C GLU A 93 1.24 19.70 -8.54
N GLU A 94 2.37 19.17 -8.10
CA GLU A 94 3.26 19.83 -7.15
C GLU A 94 4.72 19.47 -7.47
N ASN A 95 5.60 20.48 -7.46
CA ASN A 95 7.04 20.31 -7.73
C ASN A 95 7.34 19.53 -9.04
N GLY A 96 6.52 19.73 -10.07
CA GLY A 96 6.66 19.07 -11.38
C GLY A 96 6.18 17.62 -11.43
N LYS A 97 5.62 17.10 -10.33
CA LYS A 97 5.01 15.77 -10.26
C LYS A 97 3.50 15.90 -10.31
N LEU A 98 2.86 15.11 -11.16
CA LEU A 98 1.40 15.01 -11.24
C LEU A 98 0.95 13.72 -10.58
N VAL A 99 0.06 13.83 -9.60
CA VAL A 99 -0.74 12.72 -9.07
C VAL A 99 -2.12 12.81 -9.71
N TRP A 100 -2.56 11.74 -10.37
CA TRP A 100 -3.88 11.60 -10.97
C TRP A 100 -4.58 10.42 -10.33
N GLN A 101 -5.85 10.59 -9.93
CA GLN A 101 -6.66 9.52 -9.40
C GLN A 101 -7.95 9.39 -10.18
N GLY A 102 -8.45 8.17 -10.31
CA GLY A 102 -9.70 7.91 -11.02
C GLY A 102 -10.35 6.59 -10.63
N ASN A 103 -11.60 6.43 -11.06
CA ASN A 103 -12.40 5.22 -10.89
C ASN A 103 -12.74 4.61 -12.25
N TRP A 104 -12.89 3.29 -12.32
CA TRP A 104 -13.21 2.58 -13.56
C TRP A 104 -14.58 3.01 -14.14
N VAL A 105 -14.66 3.19 -15.47
CA VAL A 105 -15.83 3.71 -16.20
C VAL A 105 -16.87 2.63 -16.53
N GLY A 106 -16.56 1.34 -16.41
CA GLY A 106 -17.52 0.24 -16.65
C GLY A 106 -18.68 0.15 -15.64
N LEU A 107 -18.97 1.23 -14.92
CA LEU A 107 -19.99 1.34 -13.89
C LEU A 107 -21.16 2.19 -14.40
N ASN A 108 -22.39 1.83 -14.03
CA ASN A 108 -23.56 2.69 -14.22
C ASN A 108 -23.31 4.05 -13.52
N GLU A 109 -23.68 5.17 -14.14
CA GLU A 109 -23.48 6.55 -13.62
C GLU A 109 -24.06 6.78 -12.21
N SER A 110 -25.01 5.95 -11.76
CA SER A 110 -25.51 5.95 -10.38
C SER A 110 -24.46 5.55 -9.33
N ALA A 111 -23.40 4.84 -9.73
CA ALA A 111 -22.30 4.41 -8.87
C ALA A 111 -21.15 5.44 -8.77
N THR A 112 -21.18 6.50 -9.57
CA THR A 112 -20.16 7.57 -9.57
C THR A 112 -20.47 8.72 -8.59
N GLN A 113 -21.51 8.58 -7.78
CA GLN A 113 -21.77 9.50 -6.66
C GLN A 113 -20.56 9.47 -5.71
N GLU A 114 -20.13 10.64 -5.23
CA GLU A 114 -18.98 10.86 -4.33
C GLU A 114 -18.98 10.04 -3.03
N GLY A 115 -20.01 9.22 -2.77
CA GLY A 115 -20.21 8.44 -1.55
C GLY A 115 -20.02 6.92 -1.63
N ASN A 116 -19.78 6.29 -2.80
CA ASN A 116 -19.59 4.83 -2.83
C ASN A 116 -18.11 4.45 -2.62
N ILE A 117 -17.71 4.36 -1.36
CA ILE A 117 -16.36 3.93 -0.95
C ILE A 117 -16.01 2.54 -1.47
N GLU A 118 -16.99 1.65 -1.65
CA GLU A 118 -16.77 0.27 -2.10
C GLU A 118 -16.19 0.24 -3.51
N GLN A 119 -16.80 1.01 -4.41
CA GLN A 119 -16.35 1.13 -5.79
C GLN A 119 -14.96 1.75 -5.86
N ARG A 120 -14.70 2.77 -5.04
CA ARG A 120 -13.39 3.43 -4.96
C ARG A 120 -12.28 2.54 -4.43
N LEU A 121 -12.59 1.49 -3.68
CA LEU A 121 -11.58 0.58 -3.13
C LEU A 121 -11.29 -0.61 -4.06
N LEU A 122 -12.30 -1.05 -4.82
CA LEU A 122 -12.17 -2.21 -5.71
C LEU A 122 -11.86 -1.84 -7.16
N ASN A 123 -12.15 -0.61 -7.59
CA ASN A 123 -12.12 -0.18 -8.99
C ASN A 123 -11.50 1.22 -9.17
N SER A 124 -10.24 1.38 -8.74
CA SER A 124 -9.54 2.67 -8.71
C SER A 124 -8.20 2.65 -9.42
N ALA A 125 -7.72 3.81 -9.86
CA ALA A 125 -6.34 4.01 -10.30
C ALA A 125 -5.71 5.21 -9.58
N THR A 126 -4.45 5.08 -9.18
CA THR A 126 -3.58 6.19 -8.75
C THR A 126 -2.34 6.17 -9.63
N LEU A 127 -2.11 7.25 -10.36
CA LEU A 127 -1.03 7.39 -11.32
C LEU A 127 -0.17 8.59 -10.92
N VAL A 128 1.15 8.43 -11.00
CA VAL A 128 2.12 9.47 -10.75
C VAL A 128 2.99 9.65 -11.97
N ARG A 129 2.93 10.84 -12.57
CA ARG A 129 3.88 11.27 -13.60
C ARG A 129 5.00 12.10 -12.96
N ASN A 130 6.23 11.72 -13.24
CA ASN A 130 7.43 12.50 -12.94
C ASN A 130 8.29 12.59 -14.21
N GLY A 131 8.30 13.77 -14.85
CA GLY A 131 8.88 13.92 -16.18
C GLY A 131 8.24 12.97 -17.20
N ASP A 132 9.05 12.07 -17.77
CA ASP A 132 8.63 11.09 -18.78
C ASP A 132 8.25 9.73 -18.18
N ASN A 133 8.43 9.57 -16.87
CA ASN A 133 8.15 8.32 -16.18
C ASN A 133 6.76 8.34 -15.56
N ILE A 134 6.12 7.17 -15.58
CA ILE A 134 4.85 6.94 -14.89
C ILE A 134 4.99 5.75 -13.96
N ALA A 135 4.75 6.00 -12.68
CA ALA A 135 4.47 4.97 -11.68
C ALA A 135 2.96 4.95 -11.40
N GLY A 136 2.43 3.82 -10.98
CA GLY A 136 1.01 3.76 -10.64
C GLY A 136 0.57 2.43 -10.06
N SER A 137 -0.64 2.43 -9.56
CA SER A 137 -1.38 1.22 -9.23
C SER A 137 -2.82 1.38 -9.70
N PHE A 138 -3.46 0.26 -10.08
CA PHE A 138 -4.88 0.25 -10.33
C PHE A 138 -5.51 -1.07 -9.90
N ARG A 139 -6.81 -1.02 -9.63
CA ARG A 139 -7.63 -2.15 -9.20
C ARG A 139 -8.82 -2.35 -10.13
N LEU A 140 -9.13 -3.61 -10.41
CA LEU A 140 -10.30 -4.03 -11.16
C LEU A 140 -10.96 -5.19 -10.46
N ALA A 141 -12.19 -4.98 -10.00
CA ALA A 141 -12.91 -5.92 -9.14
C ALA A 141 -12.03 -6.43 -7.97
N GLY A 142 -11.20 -5.55 -7.41
CA GLY A 142 -10.27 -5.86 -6.31
C GLY A 142 -8.88 -6.35 -6.75
N GLN A 143 -8.72 -6.89 -7.98
CA GLN A 143 -7.43 -7.36 -8.49
C GLN A 143 -6.44 -6.20 -8.63
N LEU A 144 -5.29 -6.29 -7.97
CA LEU A 144 -4.22 -5.29 -8.03
C LEU A 144 -3.36 -5.44 -9.28
N TYR A 145 -3.07 -4.30 -9.91
CA TYR A 145 -2.04 -4.13 -10.92
C TYR A 145 -1.11 -2.99 -10.51
N GLN A 146 0.20 -3.18 -10.68
CA GLN A 146 1.22 -2.14 -10.48
C GLN A 146 1.80 -1.70 -11.83
N LEU A 147 2.20 -0.43 -11.90
CA LEU A 147 2.90 0.18 -13.02
C LEU A 147 4.29 0.63 -12.56
N TRP A 148 5.32 -0.06 -13.06
CA TRP A 148 6.72 0.20 -12.73
C TRP A 148 7.43 0.92 -13.88
N PRO A 149 7.94 2.15 -13.69
CA PRO A 149 8.70 2.83 -14.73
C PRO A 149 9.97 2.03 -15.08
N LEU A 150 10.26 1.87 -16.37
CA LEU A 150 11.47 1.18 -16.87
C LEU A 150 12.46 2.12 -17.58
N GLY A 151 12.15 3.42 -17.63
CA GLY A 151 12.84 4.39 -18.50
C GLY A 151 12.51 4.20 -19.99
N GLY A 152 12.97 5.13 -20.83
CA GLY A 152 12.81 5.06 -22.29
C GLY A 152 11.36 4.98 -22.77
N ASN A 153 10.44 5.68 -22.10
CA ASN A 153 8.99 5.65 -22.35
C ASN A 153 8.41 4.22 -22.31
N LYS A 154 8.86 3.42 -21.34
CA LYS A 154 8.33 2.08 -21.06
C LYS A 154 7.92 1.94 -19.60
N VAL A 155 6.93 1.09 -19.38
CA VAL A 155 6.41 0.73 -18.07
C VAL A 155 6.16 -0.78 -18.02
N ALA A 156 6.48 -1.43 -16.91
CA ALA A 156 6.03 -2.79 -16.66
C ALA A 156 4.66 -2.74 -15.98
N VAL A 157 3.69 -3.49 -16.51
CA VAL A 157 2.40 -3.75 -15.87
C VAL A 157 2.51 -5.10 -15.17
N VAL A 158 2.33 -5.12 -13.85
CA VAL A 158 2.46 -6.33 -13.02
C VAL A 158 1.10 -6.66 -12.42
N LYS A 159 0.58 -7.86 -12.68
CA LYS A 159 -0.59 -8.42 -11.99
C LYS A 159 -0.12 -9.08 -10.69
N VAL A 160 -0.66 -8.65 -9.56
CA VAL A 160 -0.17 -9.05 -8.24
C VAL A 160 -1.20 -9.92 -7.52
N ASP A 161 -0.77 -11.08 -7.02
CA ASP A 161 -1.51 -11.86 -6.04
C ASP A 161 -1.19 -11.36 -4.64
N GLU A 162 -2.12 -10.61 -4.05
CA GLU A 162 -1.95 -10.05 -2.71
C GLU A 162 -1.97 -11.11 -1.60
N SER A 163 -2.38 -12.34 -1.88
CA SER A 163 -2.32 -13.44 -0.90
C SER A 163 -0.92 -14.06 -0.79
N GLU A 164 -0.08 -13.83 -1.80
CA GLU A 164 1.32 -14.28 -1.86
C GLU A 164 2.31 -13.15 -1.47
N VAL A 165 1.79 -11.97 -1.08
CA VAL A 165 2.61 -10.94 -0.41
C VAL A 165 2.90 -11.46 0.99
N ASN A 166 4.14 -11.84 1.24
CA ASN A 166 4.54 -12.49 2.47
C ASN A 166 4.45 -11.53 3.67
N GLU A 167 3.37 -11.62 4.41
CA GLU A 167 3.08 -10.78 5.58
C GLU A 167 3.67 -11.30 6.88
N TRP A 168 4.36 -12.45 6.84
CA TRP A 168 4.94 -13.03 8.04
C TRP A 168 6.10 -12.19 8.57
N HIS A 169 5.98 -11.69 9.79
CA HIS A 169 7.10 -11.08 10.51
C HIS A 169 7.78 -12.14 11.40
N GLU A 170 9.09 -12.33 11.26
CA GLU A 170 9.85 -13.41 11.94
C GLU A 170 9.88 -13.30 13.48
N HIS A 171 9.46 -12.18 14.09
CA HIS A 171 9.76 -11.87 15.50
C HIS A 171 8.62 -11.28 16.36
N GLU A 172 7.35 -11.45 16.00
CA GLU A 172 6.24 -10.81 16.76
C GLU A 172 6.05 -11.31 18.20
N ASP A 173 6.62 -12.45 18.58
CA ASP A 173 6.27 -13.09 19.86
C ASP A 173 7.14 -12.71 21.06
N GLU A 174 8.29 -12.02 20.93
CA GLU A 174 9.18 -11.86 22.10
C GLU A 174 9.88 -10.50 22.33
N GLN A 175 10.10 -9.63 21.33
CA GLN A 175 11.05 -8.52 21.50
C GLN A 175 10.47 -7.11 21.70
N ASP A 176 9.17 -6.90 21.54
CA ASP A 176 8.56 -5.57 21.70
C ASP A 176 7.93 -5.32 23.10
N ILE A 177 8.26 -6.17 24.08
CA ILE A 177 7.93 -5.95 25.49
C ILE A 177 9.09 -5.15 26.09
N GLU A 178 9.18 -3.85 25.82
CA GLU A 178 10.12 -3.01 26.57
C GLU A 178 9.72 -2.98 28.06
N ALA A 179 10.43 -3.76 28.89
CA ALA A 179 10.86 -3.52 30.27
C ALA A 179 10.85 -4.80 31.14
N ASP A 180 12.01 -5.47 31.19
CA ASP A 180 12.64 -6.09 32.37
C ASP A 180 11.75 -6.70 33.48
N THR A 181 10.79 -7.54 33.11
CA THR A 181 10.20 -8.53 34.02
C THR A 181 9.90 -9.82 33.25
N PRO A 182 10.38 -11.00 33.69
CA PRO A 182 9.97 -12.26 33.09
C PRO A 182 8.46 -12.40 33.27
N LEU A 183 7.71 -12.37 32.17
CA LEU A 183 6.29 -12.69 32.20
C LEU A 183 6.16 -14.18 32.57
N PRO A 184 5.45 -14.52 33.65
CA PRO A 184 5.17 -15.92 33.97
C PRO A 184 4.41 -16.57 32.82
N ALA A 185 4.60 -17.87 32.62
CA ALA A 185 3.99 -18.72 31.60
C ALA A 185 2.45 -18.89 31.68
N ALA A 186 1.75 -17.88 32.19
CA ALA A 186 0.31 -17.71 32.14
C ALA A 186 0.03 -16.32 31.56
N MET A 187 0.05 -16.20 30.23
CA MET A 187 -0.57 -15.06 29.53
C MET A 187 -2.10 -15.18 29.69
N ASN A 188 -2.58 -14.88 30.89
CA ASN A 188 -3.96 -14.49 31.09
C ASN A 188 -4.19 -13.29 30.17
N SER A 189 -5.20 -13.37 29.30
CA SER A 189 -5.73 -12.24 28.53
C SER A 189 -5.59 -10.96 29.36
N ARG A 190 -4.88 -9.93 28.86
CA ARG A 190 -4.94 -8.62 29.52
C ARG A 190 -6.43 -8.29 29.67
N ALA A 191 -6.86 -7.92 30.87
CA ALA A 191 -8.25 -7.57 31.10
C ALA A 191 -8.59 -6.38 30.20
N CYS A 192 -9.30 -6.65 29.10
CA CYS A 192 -9.71 -5.62 28.16
C CYS A 192 -10.95 -4.95 28.70
N GLU A 193 -10.76 -3.78 29.31
CA GLU A 193 -11.88 -2.91 29.65
C GLU A 193 -12.64 -2.52 28.39
N VAL A 194 -13.96 -2.36 28.52
CA VAL A 194 -14.77 -1.81 27.43
C VAL A 194 -14.27 -0.39 27.17
N PRO A 195 -13.76 -0.08 25.98
CA PRO A 195 -13.24 1.25 25.73
C PRO A 195 -14.38 2.27 25.76
N PRO A 196 -14.12 3.51 26.19
CA PRO A 196 -15.13 4.56 26.15
C PRO A 196 -15.54 4.82 24.70
N PRO A 197 -16.80 5.25 24.45
CA PRO A 197 -17.26 5.59 23.12
C PRO A 197 -16.34 6.60 22.44
N TYR A 198 -16.06 6.39 21.16
CA TYR A 198 -15.20 7.27 20.37
C TYR A 198 -15.96 7.70 19.11
N ALA A 199 -16.28 9.00 19.02
CA ALA A 199 -17.06 9.55 17.92
C ALA A 199 -16.25 9.80 16.64
N GLY A 200 -14.92 9.58 16.67
CA GLY A 200 -13.99 10.04 15.63
C GLY A 200 -13.20 11.27 16.08
N ASP A 201 -12.23 11.66 15.26
CA ASP A 201 -11.40 12.85 15.50
C ASP A 201 -11.76 13.94 14.48
N SER A 202 -12.13 15.11 14.98
CA SER A 202 -12.46 16.29 14.16
C SER A 202 -11.38 17.37 14.21
N LYS A 203 -10.27 17.15 14.92
CA LYS A 203 -9.16 18.10 14.97
C LYS A 203 -8.47 18.16 13.60
N PRO A 204 -7.81 19.27 13.24
CA PRO A 204 -7.05 19.38 11.99
C PRO A 204 -6.04 18.22 11.82
N PRO A 205 -5.79 17.72 10.60
CA PRO A 205 -4.84 16.64 10.38
C PRO A 205 -3.42 16.97 10.83
N SER A 206 -2.70 15.97 11.35
CA SER A 206 -1.27 16.07 11.66
C SER A 206 -0.44 15.71 10.43
N ILE A 207 0.59 16.50 10.17
CA ILE A 207 1.58 16.19 9.14
C ILE A 207 2.65 15.29 9.76
N ILE A 208 2.76 14.06 9.25
CA ILE A 208 3.80 13.10 9.65
C ILE A 208 4.82 13.01 8.53
N ARG A 209 6.00 13.59 8.72
CA ARG A 209 7.07 13.59 7.74
C ARG A 209 7.84 12.27 7.80
N VAL A 210 7.96 11.57 6.67
CA VAL A 210 8.58 10.25 6.60
C VAL A 210 9.80 10.31 5.67
N ALA A 211 10.95 9.88 6.15
CA ALA A 211 12.13 9.70 5.30
C ALA A 211 12.16 8.28 4.73
N LEU A 212 12.52 8.15 3.45
CA LEU A 212 12.88 6.86 2.89
C LEU A 212 14.40 6.67 2.98
N VAL A 213 14.86 5.46 3.28
CA VAL A 213 16.28 5.10 3.29
C VAL A 213 16.50 4.02 2.25
N THR A 214 17.43 4.21 1.33
CA THR A 214 17.86 3.14 0.41
C THR A 214 19.18 2.54 0.89
N THR A 215 19.29 1.22 0.76
CA THR A 215 20.51 0.43 0.87
C THR A 215 21.28 0.39 -0.45
N GLU A 216 22.52 -0.11 -0.46
CA GLU A 216 23.25 -0.36 -1.71
C GLU A 216 22.51 -1.31 -2.65
N GLN A 217 21.91 -2.37 -2.10
CA GLN A 217 21.21 -3.43 -2.85
C GLN A 217 19.90 -2.90 -3.44
N SER A 218 19.06 -2.23 -2.64
CA SER A 218 17.84 -1.60 -3.17
C SER A 218 18.13 -0.52 -4.22
N ARG A 219 19.20 0.28 -4.05
CA ARG A 219 19.64 1.23 -5.10
C ARG A 219 20.02 0.52 -6.39
N LYS A 220 20.75 -0.60 -6.31
CA LYS A 220 21.10 -1.40 -7.48
C LYS A 220 19.85 -2.00 -8.13
N ALA A 221 18.90 -2.47 -7.34
CA ALA A 221 17.64 -3.02 -7.83
C ALA A 221 16.77 -1.97 -8.55
N LEU A 222 16.81 -0.74 -8.06
CA LEU A 222 15.99 0.38 -8.54
C LEU A 222 16.72 1.30 -9.53
N ALA A 223 17.95 0.98 -9.94
CA ALA A 223 18.81 1.89 -10.71
C ALA A 223 18.19 2.41 -12.03
N ASN A 224 17.31 1.61 -12.65
CA ASN A 224 16.65 1.94 -13.93
C ASN A 224 15.16 2.27 -13.78
N THR A 225 14.71 2.61 -12.56
CA THR A 225 13.33 3.07 -12.32
C THR A 225 13.31 4.43 -11.64
N ASP A 226 12.15 5.09 -11.71
CA ASP A 226 11.94 6.38 -11.08
C ASP A 226 11.45 6.21 -9.64
N LEU A 227 12.40 6.11 -8.70
CA LEU A 227 12.10 6.00 -7.27
C LEU A 227 11.33 7.23 -6.75
N ASN A 228 11.50 8.41 -7.34
CA ASN A 228 10.76 9.59 -6.91
C ASN A 228 9.28 9.49 -7.27
N ALA A 229 8.95 8.92 -8.44
CA ALA A 229 7.57 8.62 -8.82
C ALA A 229 6.96 7.54 -7.92
N LEU A 230 7.69 6.45 -7.65
CA LEU A 230 7.25 5.38 -6.74
C LEU A 230 7.04 5.87 -5.31
N ALA A 231 7.95 6.70 -4.78
CA ALA A 231 7.80 7.29 -3.46
C ALA A 231 6.54 8.16 -3.39
N THR A 232 6.34 9.04 -4.37
CA THR A 232 5.15 9.90 -4.45
C THR A 232 3.85 9.07 -4.51
N LEU A 233 3.88 7.96 -5.23
CA LEU A 233 2.77 7.01 -5.28
C LEU A 233 2.49 6.41 -3.90
N ALA A 234 3.51 5.90 -3.20
CA ALA A 234 3.37 5.32 -1.86
C ALA A 234 2.76 6.31 -0.85
N PHE A 235 3.23 7.57 -0.85
CA PHE A 235 2.65 8.62 -0.01
C PHE A 235 1.19 8.92 -0.40
N SER A 236 0.89 9.00 -1.71
CA SER A 236 -0.48 9.23 -2.19
C SER A 236 -1.44 8.11 -1.78
N GLU A 237 -1.01 6.85 -1.90
CA GLU A 237 -1.79 5.67 -1.52
C GLU A 237 -1.99 5.61 0.00
N ALA A 238 -0.95 5.85 0.80
CA ALA A 238 -1.07 5.88 2.26
C ALA A 238 -2.01 6.99 2.74
N ASN A 239 -1.90 8.19 2.15
CA ASN A 239 -2.80 9.29 2.44
C ASN A 239 -4.23 9.03 1.95
N GLN A 240 -4.41 8.24 0.90
CA GLN A 240 -5.74 7.77 0.52
C GLN A 240 -6.29 6.80 1.56
N GLY A 241 -5.47 5.92 2.12
CA GLY A 241 -5.82 5.01 3.20
C GLY A 241 -6.25 5.74 4.47
N THR A 242 -5.54 6.80 4.88
CA THR A 242 -5.93 7.61 6.05
C THR A 242 -7.27 8.31 5.82
N ARG A 243 -7.48 8.92 4.64
CA ARG A 243 -8.76 9.54 4.26
C ARG A 243 -9.91 8.54 4.23
N ASN A 244 -9.70 7.38 3.61
CA ASN A 244 -10.72 6.33 3.55
C ASN A 244 -11.11 5.80 4.93
N SER A 245 -10.29 6.04 5.95
CA SER A 245 -10.47 5.51 7.30
C SER A 245 -10.84 6.59 8.33
N ASN A 246 -11.13 7.82 7.89
CA ASN A 246 -11.33 8.98 8.78
C ASN A 246 -10.21 9.16 9.82
N VAL A 247 -8.96 9.04 9.36
CA VAL A 247 -7.75 9.26 10.15
C VAL A 247 -7.15 10.61 9.78
N GLY A 248 -6.98 11.49 10.76
CA GLY A 248 -6.45 12.84 10.62
C GLY A 248 -4.93 12.88 10.41
N ILE A 249 -4.38 12.04 9.52
CA ILE A 249 -2.94 12.00 9.21
C ILE A 249 -2.72 12.32 7.74
N VAL A 250 -1.76 13.22 7.50
CA VAL A 250 -1.14 13.43 6.19
C VAL A 250 0.33 13.04 6.29
N PHE A 251 0.70 11.94 5.65
CA PHE A 251 2.09 11.56 5.45
C PHE A 251 2.72 12.48 4.39
N ASP A 252 3.81 13.12 4.76
CA ASP A 252 4.58 14.02 3.90
C ASP A 252 6.01 13.49 3.70
N SER A 253 6.63 13.78 2.56
CA SER A 253 7.98 13.29 2.28
C SER A 253 9.03 14.16 2.98
N ALA A 254 9.87 13.52 3.80
CA ALA A 254 11.09 14.13 4.31
C ALA A 254 12.30 13.97 3.38
N GLY A 255 12.09 13.35 2.20
CA GLY A 255 13.12 13.03 1.23
C GLY A 255 13.64 11.59 1.34
N ILE A 256 14.67 11.32 0.54
CA ILE A 256 15.32 10.01 0.45
C ILE A 256 16.77 10.13 0.90
N LEU A 257 17.17 9.33 1.89
CA LEU A 257 18.54 9.11 2.30
C LEU A 257 19.11 7.91 1.51
N HIS A 258 20.18 8.14 0.76
CA HIS A 258 20.98 7.07 0.17
C HIS A 258 22.06 6.65 1.16
N ALA A 259 21.72 5.74 2.08
CA ALA A 259 22.62 5.32 3.13
C ALA A 259 23.80 4.53 2.56
N ASP A 260 24.99 4.78 3.10
CA ASP A 260 26.14 3.89 2.92
C ASP A 260 25.93 2.66 3.82
N TYR A 261 25.19 1.69 3.29
CA TYR A 261 24.73 0.51 4.01
C TYR A 261 24.55 -0.67 3.06
N SER A 262 25.32 -1.72 3.32
CA SER A 262 25.14 -3.03 2.73
C SER A 262 24.24 -3.90 3.61
N GLU A 263 23.16 -4.39 3.03
CA GLU A 263 22.20 -5.28 3.70
C GLU A 263 22.88 -6.51 4.33
N ARG A 264 22.51 -6.84 5.56
CA ARG A 264 23.01 -8.01 6.30
C ARG A 264 21.92 -8.57 7.24
N GLY A 265 21.94 -9.88 7.44
CA GLY A 265 20.98 -10.56 8.31
C GLY A 265 19.53 -10.48 7.81
N THR A 266 18.59 -10.46 8.74
CA THR A 266 17.13 -10.36 8.49
C THR A 266 16.65 -8.92 8.53
N PHE A 267 15.37 -8.67 8.19
CA PHE A 267 14.76 -7.35 8.34
C PHE A 267 14.81 -6.86 9.79
N SER A 268 14.65 -7.75 10.77
CA SER A 268 14.78 -7.39 12.19
C SER A 268 16.21 -7.01 12.59
N ASN A 269 17.24 -7.60 11.97
CA ASN A 269 18.61 -7.14 12.18
C ASN A 269 18.80 -5.73 11.63
N MET A 270 18.39 -5.48 10.38
CA MET A 270 18.51 -4.14 9.77
C MET A 270 17.68 -3.09 10.52
N TRP A 271 16.46 -3.44 10.93
CA TRP A 271 15.57 -2.59 11.71
C TRP A 271 16.16 -2.20 13.07
N SER A 272 16.69 -3.16 13.84
CA SER A 272 17.32 -2.87 15.14
C SER A 272 18.59 -2.03 14.99
N GLU A 273 19.32 -2.15 13.88
CA GLU A 273 20.46 -1.27 13.58
C GLU A 273 20.05 0.18 13.33
N MET A 274 18.80 0.46 12.92
CA MET A 274 18.30 1.83 12.72
C MET A 274 18.04 2.57 14.04
N PHE A 275 17.88 1.85 15.16
CA PHE A 275 17.52 2.44 16.45
C PHE A 275 18.54 3.48 16.91
N THR A 276 18.08 4.58 17.52
CA THR A 276 18.98 5.66 17.98
C THR A 276 20.03 5.13 18.97
N ASN A 277 19.64 4.20 19.84
CA ASN A 277 20.51 3.60 20.85
C ASN A 277 21.43 2.48 20.32
N SER A 278 21.26 2.03 19.07
CA SER A 278 22.13 0.98 18.49
C SER A 278 23.57 1.45 18.32
N GLY A 279 23.78 2.77 18.20
CA GLY A 279 25.09 3.38 17.96
C GLY A 279 25.71 3.03 16.59
N SER A 280 24.98 2.31 15.72
CA SER A 280 25.49 1.85 14.44
C SER A 280 25.80 3.01 13.48
N ALA A 281 26.69 2.79 12.52
CA ALA A 281 26.98 3.79 11.47
C ALA A 281 25.72 4.16 10.66
N LEU A 282 24.81 3.21 10.48
CA LEU A 282 23.51 3.44 9.86
C LEU A 282 22.62 4.36 10.72
N SER A 283 22.50 4.08 12.01
CA SER A 283 21.73 4.90 12.95
C SER A 283 22.24 6.34 12.98
N GLN A 284 23.55 6.55 12.96
CA GLN A 284 24.14 7.90 12.91
C GLN A 284 23.77 8.66 11.63
N GLN A 285 23.85 8.02 10.45
CA GLN A 285 23.41 8.61 9.18
C GLN A 285 21.92 8.98 9.21
N ILE A 286 21.08 8.08 9.73
CA ILE A 286 19.63 8.29 9.84
C ILE A 286 19.33 9.44 10.81
N GLN A 287 19.96 9.48 11.99
CA GLN A 287 19.74 10.54 12.98
C GLN A 287 20.08 11.92 12.40
N GLN A 288 21.25 12.06 11.78
CA GLN A 288 21.66 13.31 11.11
C GLN A 288 20.66 13.73 10.03
N TYR A 289 20.16 12.77 9.25
CA TYR A 289 19.15 13.04 8.23
C TYR A 289 17.82 13.48 8.85
N ARG A 290 17.35 12.80 9.89
CA ARG A 290 16.10 13.16 10.60
C ARG A 290 16.19 14.54 11.23
N ASP A 291 17.31 14.89 11.86
CA ASP A 291 17.52 16.22 12.44
C ASP A 291 17.45 17.31 11.36
N LYS A 292 18.16 17.11 10.23
CA LYS A 292 18.21 18.06 9.13
C LYS A 292 16.87 18.21 8.40
N HIS A 293 16.18 17.10 8.17
CA HIS A 293 14.99 17.04 7.35
C HIS A 293 13.69 16.99 8.16
N ARG A 294 13.76 16.98 9.49
CA ARG A 294 12.61 16.84 10.42
C ARG A 294 11.74 15.63 10.09
N ALA A 295 12.36 14.46 9.98
CA ALA A 295 11.67 13.22 9.66
C ALA A 295 11.19 12.52 10.95
N HIS A 296 9.86 12.46 11.12
CA HIS A 296 9.20 11.84 12.28
C HIS A 296 9.36 10.32 12.23
N LEU A 297 9.09 9.71 11.07
CA LEU A 297 9.23 8.27 10.82
C LEU A 297 10.29 8.02 9.74
N VAL A 298 10.84 6.82 9.70
CA VAL A 298 11.79 6.42 8.66
C VAL A 298 11.49 5.01 8.17
N VAL A 299 11.50 4.83 6.85
CA VAL A 299 11.31 3.54 6.18
C VAL A 299 12.53 3.19 5.35
N MET A 300 13.21 2.10 5.69
CA MET A 300 14.26 1.53 4.84
C MET A 300 13.65 0.66 3.75
N LEU A 301 14.09 0.87 2.52
CA LEU A 301 13.85 0.01 1.37
C LEU A 301 14.98 -1.00 1.28
N ALA A 302 14.68 -2.27 1.49
CA ALA A 302 15.61 -3.37 1.38
C ALA A 302 15.24 -4.31 0.23
N GLN A 303 16.22 -5.04 -0.29
CA GLN A 303 16.06 -6.05 -1.34
C GLN A 303 15.85 -7.47 -0.78
N THR A 304 16.56 -7.82 0.29
CA THR A 304 16.62 -9.19 0.81
C THR A 304 15.44 -9.56 1.74
N THR A 305 15.38 -10.82 2.15
CA THR A 305 14.56 -11.43 3.24
C THR A 305 13.14 -11.97 2.96
N SER A 306 12.68 -12.74 3.94
CA SER A 306 11.52 -13.62 4.08
C SER A 306 10.20 -12.91 4.42
N SER A 307 10.11 -11.58 4.37
CA SER A 307 8.86 -10.83 4.64
C SER A 307 8.66 -9.60 3.74
N ALA A 308 7.47 -9.02 3.77
CA ALA A 308 7.12 -7.78 3.08
C ALA A 308 7.60 -6.54 3.85
N GLY A 309 7.64 -6.62 5.18
CA GLY A 309 8.09 -5.54 6.05
C GLY A 309 8.36 -5.97 7.48
N THR A 310 8.83 -5.03 8.30
CA THR A 310 8.87 -5.07 9.76
C THR A 310 8.95 -3.64 10.28
N GLY A 311 8.42 -3.39 11.46
CA GLY A 311 8.37 -2.04 12.02
C GLY A 311 8.09 -2.05 13.50
N THR A 312 8.47 -0.96 14.16
CA THR A 312 8.21 -0.78 15.58
C THR A 312 6.73 -0.61 15.82
N ASN A 313 6.13 -1.42 16.70
CA ASN A 313 4.76 -1.19 17.13
C ASN A 313 4.73 -0.19 18.29
N ASP A 314 4.06 0.96 18.09
CA ASP A 314 3.91 2.01 19.10
C ASP A 314 5.22 2.77 19.39
N ALA A 315 5.84 3.27 18.33
CA ALA A 315 7.19 3.82 18.37
C ALA A 315 7.31 5.12 19.16
N ASN A 316 8.50 5.34 19.72
CA ASN A 316 8.92 6.66 20.22
C ASN A 316 9.94 7.27 19.26
N LYS A 317 10.41 8.49 19.54
CA LYS A 317 11.40 9.19 18.70
C LYS A 317 12.63 8.32 18.37
N ASN A 318 13.10 7.49 19.29
CA ASN A 318 14.31 6.68 19.16
C ASN A 318 14.11 5.35 18.43
N SER A 319 12.86 4.96 18.15
CA SER A 319 12.52 3.67 17.55
C SER A 319 11.56 3.77 16.35
N ALA A 320 11.22 4.98 15.88
CA ALA A 320 10.27 5.23 14.78
C ALA A 320 10.76 4.79 13.39
N PHE A 321 10.97 3.49 13.22
CA PHE A 321 11.66 2.84 12.12
C PHE A 321 10.89 1.64 11.60
N SER A 322 10.95 1.46 10.28
CA SER A 322 10.50 0.27 9.58
C SER A 322 11.46 -0.11 8.47
N VAL A 323 11.46 -1.38 8.10
CA VAL A 323 12.10 -1.91 6.90
C VAL A 323 11.00 -2.52 6.04
N ILE A 324 10.97 -2.19 4.75
CA ILE A 324 10.09 -2.83 3.78
C ILE A 324 10.89 -3.38 2.61
N ARG A 325 10.40 -4.46 2.04
CA ARG A 325 10.87 -4.92 0.74
C ARG A 325 10.51 -3.87 -0.32
N TYR A 326 11.49 -3.43 -1.11
CA TYR A 326 11.28 -2.32 -2.05
C TYR A 326 10.16 -2.58 -3.07
N SER A 327 9.95 -3.84 -3.47
CA SER A 327 8.89 -4.24 -4.41
C SER A 327 7.48 -4.14 -3.80
N ASN A 328 7.36 -3.99 -2.49
CA ASN A 328 6.10 -3.77 -1.77
C ASN A 328 5.88 -2.30 -1.36
N LEU A 329 6.70 -1.36 -1.84
CA LEU A 329 6.54 0.07 -1.54
C LEU A 329 5.19 0.63 -2.02
N THR A 330 4.63 0.12 -3.12
CA THR A 330 3.41 0.65 -3.76
C THR A 330 2.36 -0.43 -4.00
N GLY A 331 1.09 -0.07 -4.04
CA GLY A 331 -0.05 -0.94 -4.40
C GLY A 331 -0.49 -1.94 -3.32
N THR A 332 0.46 -2.60 -2.64
CA THR A 332 0.19 -3.61 -1.59
C THR A 332 -0.17 -2.99 -0.23
N TYR A 333 -0.01 -1.66 -0.11
CA TYR A 333 -0.18 -0.85 1.09
C TYR A 333 0.76 -1.21 2.26
N THR A 334 1.86 -1.93 2.01
CA THR A 334 2.87 -2.27 3.03
C THR A 334 3.50 -1.02 3.63
N PHE A 335 3.75 0.03 2.84
CA PHE A 335 4.22 1.32 3.37
C PHE A 335 3.25 1.89 4.42
N ALA A 336 1.95 1.94 4.12
CA ALA A 336 0.93 2.41 5.07
C ALA A 336 0.81 1.50 6.30
N HIS A 337 0.92 0.19 6.10
CA HIS A 337 0.89 -0.82 7.16
C HIS A 337 2.01 -0.59 8.19
N GLU A 338 3.25 -0.45 7.73
CA GLU A 338 4.39 -0.20 8.60
C GLU A 338 4.31 1.16 9.32
N MET A 339 3.74 2.18 8.66
CA MET A 339 3.49 3.46 9.33
C MET A 339 2.40 3.32 10.40
N GLY A 340 1.41 2.47 10.14
CA GLY A 340 0.41 2.06 11.12
C GLY A 340 1.04 1.44 12.37
N HIS A 341 1.97 0.49 12.22
CA HIS A 341 2.73 -0.07 13.35
C HIS A 341 3.43 1.02 14.16
N ASN A 342 4.17 1.93 13.52
CA ASN A 342 4.86 3.01 14.24
C ASN A 342 3.91 3.88 15.07
N LEU A 343 2.66 4.06 14.61
CA LEU A 343 1.59 4.79 15.28
C LEU A 343 0.80 3.92 16.28
N GLY A 344 1.18 2.66 16.47
CA GLY A 344 0.64 1.74 17.48
C GLY A 344 -0.54 0.89 17.02
N ALA A 345 -0.85 0.87 15.73
CA ALA A 345 -1.80 -0.10 15.17
C ALA A 345 -1.21 -1.51 15.23
N SER A 346 -2.03 -2.51 15.51
CA SER A 346 -1.63 -3.92 15.58
C SER A 346 -2.38 -4.75 14.52
N HIS A 347 -1.90 -5.97 14.30
CA HIS A 347 -2.53 -6.91 13.37
C HIS A 347 -3.95 -7.27 13.77
N ASP A 348 -4.69 -7.99 12.91
CA ASP A 348 -5.95 -8.58 13.32
C ASP A 348 -5.79 -9.57 14.49
N LEU A 349 -6.87 -9.75 15.25
CA LEU A 349 -6.86 -10.57 16.46
C LEU A 349 -6.44 -12.02 16.22
N ASP A 350 -6.69 -12.58 15.04
CA ASP A 350 -6.36 -13.98 14.76
C ASP A 350 -4.85 -14.24 14.87
N GLN A 351 -4.03 -13.24 14.52
CA GLN A 351 -2.57 -13.31 14.65
C GLN A 351 -2.13 -13.45 16.11
N TYR A 352 -3.02 -13.11 17.04
CA TYR A 352 -2.80 -13.18 18.47
C TYR A 352 -3.65 -14.26 19.15
N GLY A 353 -4.13 -15.25 18.41
CA GLY A 353 -4.97 -16.33 18.94
C GLY A 353 -6.39 -15.89 19.31
N GLY A 354 -6.86 -14.78 18.72
CA GLY A 354 -8.18 -14.22 18.98
C GLY A 354 -8.25 -13.31 20.21
N VAL A 355 -7.11 -13.02 20.86
CA VAL A 355 -7.06 -12.18 22.07
C VAL A 355 -6.04 -11.05 21.93
N PRO A 356 -6.35 -9.81 22.38
CA PRO A 356 -5.39 -8.72 22.35
C PRO A 356 -4.15 -9.01 23.23
N LYS A 357 -2.96 -8.83 22.67
CA LYS A 357 -1.68 -8.91 23.42
C LYS A 357 -1.18 -7.55 23.93
N ARG A 358 -1.77 -6.44 23.45
CA ARG A 358 -1.29 -5.08 23.70
C ARG A 358 -2.44 -4.13 24.07
N LEU A 359 -2.12 -3.07 24.82
CA LEU A 359 -3.07 -2.01 25.18
C LEU A 359 -2.87 -0.76 24.32
N PRO A 360 -3.94 0.00 24.01
CA PRO A 360 -5.33 -0.34 24.29
C PRO A 360 -5.82 -1.52 23.44
N CYS A 361 -6.73 -2.34 23.98
CA CYS A 361 -7.13 -3.61 23.35
C CYS A 361 -7.84 -3.47 22.00
N TYR A 362 -8.30 -2.26 21.63
CA TYR A 362 -9.02 -2.03 20.38
C TYR A 362 -8.11 -1.79 19.17
N ARG A 363 -6.80 -1.80 19.32
CA ARG A 363 -5.86 -1.36 18.27
C ARG A 363 -5.59 -2.41 17.18
N HIS A 364 -6.57 -3.23 16.80
CA HIS A 364 -6.37 -4.31 15.83
C HIS A 364 -6.92 -4.02 14.44
N GLY A 365 -6.31 -4.63 13.42
CA GLY A 365 -6.88 -4.72 12.08
C GLY A 365 -8.16 -5.55 12.07
N TYR A 366 -8.97 -5.36 11.04
CA TYR A 366 -10.18 -6.15 10.79
C TYR A 366 -10.13 -6.89 9.45
N LYS A 367 -10.64 -8.12 9.44
CA LYS A 367 -10.94 -8.86 8.21
C LYS A 367 -12.33 -9.46 8.29
N HIS A 368 -13.03 -9.42 7.16
CA HIS A 368 -14.35 -10.00 7.02
C HIS A 368 -14.22 -11.38 6.34
N GLU A 369 -14.50 -12.42 7.13
CA GLU A 369 -14.61 -13.80 6.65
C GLU A 369 -16.03 -14.06 6.12
N SER A 370 -16.13 -14.75 4.98
CA SER A 370 -17.41 -15.21 4.41
C SER A 370 -17.21 -16.56 3.72
N SER A 371 -18.26 -17.37 3.66
CA SER A 371 -18.26 -18.57 2.81
C SER A 371 -18.24 -18.23 1.32
N VAL A 372 -18.64 -17.01 0.96
CA VAL A 372 -18.63 -16.47 -0.40
C VAL A 372 -17.34 -15.71 -0.65
N ALA A 373 -16.47 -16.22 -1.52
CA ALA A 373 -15.12 -15.67 -1.73
C ALA A 373 -15.10 -14.17 -2.09
N LYS A 374 -16.03 -13.70 -2.93
CA LYS A 374 -16.13 -12.29 -3.36
C LYS A 374 -16.56 -11.31 -2.27
N GLU A 375 -17.06 -11.82 -1.15
CA GLU A 375 -17.46 -10.99 0.01
C GLU A 375 -16.32 -10.87 1.01
N ARG A 376 -15.22 -11.63 0.85
CA ARG A 376 -14.09 -11.56 1.78
C ARG A 376 -13.22 -10.35 1.48
N TRP A 377 -12.82 -9.66 2.53
CA TRP A 377 -11.91 -8.53 2.43
C TRP A 377 -11.21 -8.30 3.77
N ARG A 378 -10.12 -7.54 3.74
CA ARG A 378 -9.31 -7.22 4.91
C ARG A 378 -8.81 -5.79 4.90
N THR A 379 -8.60 -5.22 6.08
CA THR A 379 -7.99 -3.89 6.25
C THR A 379 -6.47 -3.93 6.08
N ILE A 380 -5.84 -2.77 5.99
CA ILE A 380 -4.38 -2.59 5.82
C ILE A 380 -3.60 -3.41 6.85
N MET A 381 -4.03 -3.41 8.10
CA MET A 381 -3.33 -4.07 9.22
C MET A 381 -3.71 -5.55 9.39
N SER A 382 -4.51 -6.14 8.51
CA SER A 382 -4.94 -7.52 8.67
C SER A 382 -4.22 -8.46 7.72
N TYR A 383 -3.92 -9.66 8.19
CA TYR A 383 -3.43 -10.75 7.36
C TYR A 383 -4.53 -11.31 6.47
N GLY A 384 -4.14 -12.19 5.54
CA GLY A 384 -5.07 -12.94 4.68
C GLY A 384 -6.16 -13.68 5.46
N CYS A 385 -7.28 -13.90 4.80
CA CYS A 385 -8.43 -14.60 5.37
C CYS A 385 -8.14 -16.11 5.47
N LYS A 386 -8.59 -16.72 6.56
CA LYS A 386 -8.42 -18.16 6.83
C LYS A 386 -9.18 -19.02 5.82
N SER A 387 -10.30 -18.50 5.32
CA SER A 387 -11.17 -19.23 4.39
C SER A 387 -10.69 -19.20 2.93
N GLY A 388 -9.55 -18.56 2.65
CA GLY A 388 -8.95 -18.39 1.32
C GLY A 388 -8.64 -16.92 1.02
N SER A 389 -8.30 -16.62 -0.25
CA SER A 389 -7.93 -15.26 -0.66
C SER A 389 -9.00 -14.22 -0.33
N CYS A 390 -8.57 -13.05 0.14
CA CYS A 390 -9.43 -11.89 0.37
C CYS A 390 -8.68 -10.60 0.06
N GLY A 391 -9.38 -9.69 -0.63
CA GLY A 391 -8.78 -8.45 -1.12
C GLY A 391 -8.42 -7.51 0.03
N ARG A 392 -7.26 -6.86 -0.07
CA ARG A 392 -6.87 -5.81 0.88
C ARG A 392 -7.47 -4.48 0.48
N LEU A 393 -8.31 -3.92 1.34
CA LEU A 393 -8.85 -2.59 1.20
C LEU A 393 -7.78 -1.56 1.62
N ASN A 394 -7.70 -0.44 0.89
CA ASN A 394 -6.91 0.71 1.32
C ASN A 394 -7.64 1.46 2.46
N MET A 395 -7.81 0.77 3.59
CA MET A 395 -8.49 1.24 4.79
C MET A 395 -7.86 0.60 6.03
N PHE A 396 -7.65 1.40 7.08
CA PHE A 396 -7.49 0.93 8.45
C PHE A 396 -8.86 0.58 9.03
N SER A 397 -8.90 -0.31 10.02
CA SER A 397 -10.13 -0.64 10.74
C SER A 397 -10.72 0.59 11.43
N ASN A 398 -12.02 0.79 11.23
CA ASN A 398 -12.82 1.88 11.77
C ASN A 398 -14.29 1.40 11.89
N PRO A 399 -14.79 1.06 13.09
CA PRO A 399 -16.15 0.55 13.29
C PRO A 399 -17.25 1.59 12.97
N ARG A 400 -16.91 2.87 12.81
CA ARG A 400 -17.86 3.93 12.41
C ARG A 400 -18.01 4.04 10.90
N MET A 401 -17.24 3.28 10.15
CA MET A 401 -17.33 3.19 8.69
C MET A 401 -17.82 1.80 8.30
N SER A 402 -18.40 1.70 7.11
CA SER A 402 -18.86 0.42 6.58
C SER A 402 -18.38 0.20 5.15
N PHE A 403 -18.15 -1.06 4.81
CA PHE A 403 -17.87 -1.54 3.47
C PHE A 403 -18.84 -2.70 3.17
N GLN A 404 -19.59 -2.61 2.08
CA GLN A 404 -20.64 -3.58 1.73
C GLN A 404 -21.70 -3.72 2.82
N GLY A 405 -22.02 -2.60 3.49
CA GLY A 405 -22.96 -2.56 4.62
C GLY A 405 -22.44 -3.17 5.93
N ILE A 406 -21.19 -3.60 5.98
CA ILE A 406 -20.57 -4.25 7.14
C ILE A 406 -19.63 -3.25 7.82
N PRO A 407 -19.74 -3.01 9.14
CA PRO A 407 -18.78 -2.19 9.88
C PRO A 407 -17.34 -2.68 9.67
N VAL A 408 -16.41 -1.74 9.45
CA VAL A 408 -14.99 -2.05 9.20
C VAL A 408 -14.25 -2.27 10.53
N GLY A 409 -14.74 -3.18 11.35
CA GLY A 409 -14.19 -3.51 12.67
C GLY A 409 -15.22 -3.39 13.80
N SER A 410 -14.73 -3.42 15.04
CA SER A 410 -15.53 -3.27 16.26
C SER A 410 -14.89 -2.24 17.20
N GLU A 411 -15.71 -1.55 17.99
CA GLU A 411 -15.20 -0.58 18.98
C GLU A 411 -14.35 -1.25 20.06
N GLN A 412 -14.63 -2.52 20.37
CA GLN A 412 -13.97 -3.24 21.44
C GLN A 412 -12.55 -3.68 21.06
N TYR A 413 -12.35 -4.12 19.82
CA TYR A 413 -11.11 -4.79 19.42
C TYR A 413 -10.49 -4.28 18.12
N GLU A 414 -11.27 -3.84 17.14
CA GLU A 414 -10.76 -3.56 15.79
C GLU A 414 -11.02 -2.10 15.36
N ASP A 415 -10.26 -1.18 15.94
CA ASP A 415 -10.35 0.26 15.75
C ASP A 415 -8.95 0.90 15.66
N ASN A 416 -8.21 0.55 14.61
CA ASN A 416 -6.94 1.19 14.31
C ASN A 416 -7.10 2.68 14.05
N ALA A 417 -8.18 3.12 13.41
CA ALA A 417 -8.40 4.53 13.10
C ALA A 417 -8.40 5.40 14.36
N ARG A 418 -9.00 4.93 15.47
CA ARG A 418 -8.89 5.59 16.76
C ARG A 418 -7.44 5.64 17.24
N ARG A 419 -6.72 4.50 17.24
CA ARG A 419 -5.34 4.45 17.72
C ARG A 419 -4.42 5.42 16.97
N LEU A 420 -4.54 5.45 15.64
CA LEU A 420 -3.77 6.36 14.79
C LEU A 420 -4.08 7.83 15.11
N ASN A 421 -5.36 8.17 15.33
CA ASN A 421 -5.77 9.53 15.71
C ASN A 421 -5.30 9.93 17.11
N GLU A 422 -5.20 9.00 18.06
CA GLU A 422 -4.67 9.29 19.40
C GLU A 422 -3.16 9.53 19.38
N ARG A 423 -2.41 8.92 18.44
CA ARG A 423 -0.93 8.99 18.39
C ARG A 423 -0.36 10.02 17.43
N ARG A 424 -1.14 10.48 16.46
CA ARG A 424 -0.65 11.38 15.40
C ARG A 424 -0.01 12.68 15.87
N GLU A 425 -0.53 13.29 16.94
CA GLU A 425 0.01 14.55 17.48
C GLU A 425 1.37 14.31 18.15
N GLU A 426 1.50 13.23 18.92
CA GLU A 426 2.75 12.87 19.58
C GLU A 426 3.84 12.52 18.56
N VAL A 427 3.53 11.69 17.56
CA VAL A 427 4.49 11.33 16.50
C VAL A 427 4.92 12.57 15.70
N ALA A 428 3.99 13.47 15.37
CA ALA A 428 4.31 14.75 14.71
C ALA A 428 5.16 15.69 15.57
N SER A 429 5.27 15.44 16.88
CA SER A 429 6.10 16.21 17.81
C SER A 429 7.52 15.67 18.00
N PHE A 430 7.88 14.54 17.38
CA PHE A 430 9.25 13.98 17.50
C PHE A 430 10.32 14.95 16.98
N TYR A 431 9.98 15.76 15.96
CA TYR A 431 10.83 16.79 15.37
C TYR A 431 10.01 18.07 15.09
N PRO A 432 9.69 18.86 16.13
CA PRO A 432 8.79 19.99 16.01
C PRO A 432 9.38 21.11 15.12
N TRP A 433 8.50 21.92 14.55
CA TRP A 433 8.88 23.19 13.92
C TRP A 433 9.26 24.18 15.03
N MET A 434 10.47 24.77 14.95
CA MET A 434 10.89 25.85 15.85
C MET A 434 10.10 27.13 15.60
#